data_AF-A0A0P6VNW9-F1
#
_entry.id   AF-A0A0P6VNW9-F1
#
_cell.length_a   1.000
_cell.length_b   1.000
_cell.length_c   1.000
_cell.angle_alpha   90.00
_cell.angle_beta   90.00
_cell.angle_gamma   90.00
#
_symmetry.space_group_name_H-M   'P 1'
#
loop_
_entity.id
_entity.type
_entity.pdbx_description
1 polymer ?
#
loop_
_entity_poly.entity_id
_entity_poly.type
_entity_poly.pdbx_seq_one_letter_code
_entity_poly.pdbx_strand_id
1 'polypeptide(L)' 'MPDPITKEAFAAIVADRGLTLSPERFEEFYALYPLVREIRARLRNPRGYDAEPASIFSPGAF' A
#
# COMPACT_ATOMS: atom_id res chain seq x y z
N MET A 1 12.76 14.09 0.34
CA MET A 1 11.55 13.30 0.64
C MET A 1 10.75 13.18 -0.63
N PRO A 2 10.10 12.05 -0.94
CA PRO A 2 9.24 12.02 -2.11
C PRO A 2 8.01 12.88 -1.80
N ASP A 3 7.53 13.63 -2.79
CA ASP A 3 6.51 14.65 -2.58
C ASP A 3 5.26 14.09 -1.89
N PRO A 4 4.68 14.85 -0.93
CA PRO A 4 3.43 14.45 -0.31
C PRO A 4 2.35 14.29 -1.39
N ILE A 5 1.63 13.18 -1.35
CA ILE A 5 0.47 13.00 -2.22
C ILE A 5 -0.56 14.06 -1.86
N THR A 6 -1.22 14.65 -2.85
CA THR A 6 -2.34 15.56 -2.56
C THR A 6 -3.58 14.76 -2.15
N LYS A 7 -4.54 15.42 -1.50
CA LYS A 7 -5.81 14.77 -1.13
C LYS A 7 -6.56 14.27 -2.36
N GLU A 8 -6.50 15.01 -3.46
CA GLU A 8 -7.16 14.66 -4.72
C GLU A 8 -6.55 13.39 -5.32
N ALA A 9 -5.22 13.27 -5.30
CA ALA A 9 -4.55 12.07 -5.76
C ALA A 9 -4.83 10.86 -4.86
N PHE A 10 -4.96 11.07 -3.53
CA PHE A 10 -5.38 10.02 -2.63
C PHE A 10 -6.84 9.59 -2.88
N ALA A 11 -7.75 10.54 -3.14
CA ALA A 11 -9.13 10.26 -3.52
C ALA A 11 -9.23 9.44 -4.81
N ALA A 12 -8.39 9.73 -5.81
CA ALA A 12 -8.31 8.94 -7.02
C ALA A 12 -7.91 7.47 -6.75
N ILE A 13 -6.95 7.24 -5.84
CA ILE A 13 -6.54 5.88 -5.44
C ILE A 13 -7.68 5.14 -4.75
N VAL A 14 -8.38 5.81 -3.82
CA VAL A 14 -9.51 5.21 -3.10
C VAL A 14 -10.62 4.82 -4.07
N ALA A 15 -10.95 5.69 -5.03
CA ALA A 15 -11.96 5.44 -6.05
C ALA A 15 -11.57 4.32 -7.03
N ASP A 16 -10.32 4.30 -7.50
CA ASP A 16 -9.78 3.24 -8.38
C ASP A 16 -9.92 1.84 -7.75
N ARG A 17 -9.79 1.77 -6.43
CA ARG A 17 -9.94 0.51 -5.68
C ARG A 17 -11.38 0.18 -5.29
N GLY A 18 -12.35 0.96 -5.75
CA GLY A 18 -13.77 0.78 -5.45
C GLY A 18 -14.07 0.92 -3.95
N LEU A 19 -13.23 1.63 -3.20
CA LEU A 19 -13.41 1.82 -1.77
C LEU A 19 -14.33 3.01 -1.52
N THR A 20 -15.41 2.79 -0.78
CA THR A 20 -16.29 3.85 -0.32
C THR A 20 -15.94 4.17 1.14
N LEU A 21 -15.30 5.32 1.37
CA LEU A 21 -14.91 5.76 2.71
C LEU A 21 -15.84 6.85 3.20
N SER A 22 -16.18 6.83 4.50
CA SER A 22 -16.76 8.01 5.15
C SER A 22 -15.73 9.14 5.17
N PRO A 23 -16.14 10.42 5.26
CA PRO A 23 -15.22 11.55 5.32
C PRO A 23 -14.19 11.41 6.44
N GLU A 24 -14.60 10.90 7.61
CA GLU A 24 -13.72 10.72 8.77
C GLU A 24 -12.65 9.66 8.50
N ARG A 25 -13.04 8.54 7.86
CA ARG A 25 -12.10 7.47 7.49
C ARG A 25 -11.16 7.87 6.37
N PHE A 26 -11.64 8.70 5.44
CA PHE A 26 -10.80 9.25 4.38
C PHE A 26 -9.67 10.10 4.97
N GLU A 27 -10.00 11.02 5.88
CA GLU A 27 -9.01 11.87 6.55
C GLU A 27 -8.02 11.06 7.40
N GLU A 28 -8.52 10.07 8.14
CA GLU A 28 -7.67 9.16 8.92
C GLU A 28 -6.66 8.42 8.04
N PHE A 29 -7.11 7.80 6.94
CA PHE A 29 -6.21 7.06 6.06
C PHE A 29 -5.28 7.97 5.26
N TYR A 30 -5.73 9.14 4.85
CA TYR A 30 -4.89 10.14 4.21
C TYR A 30 -3.75 10.57 5.15
N ALA A 31 -4.07 10.82 6.42
CA ALA A 31 -3.07 11.18 7.44
C ALA A 31 -2.03 10.08 7.69
N LEU A 32 -2.42 8.80 7.56
CA LEU A 32 -1.54 7.64 7.75
C LEU A 32 -0.71 7.29 6.50
N TYR A 33 -1.11 7.74 5.31
CA TYR A 33 -0.47 7.38 4.05
C TYR A 33 1.05 7.67 4.00
N PRO A 34 1.57 8.80 4.53
CA PRO A 34 3.01 9.03 4.59
C PRO A 34 3.78 7.94 5.36
N LEU A 35 3.23 7.45 6.47
CA LEU A 35 3.87 6.40 7.28
C LEU A 35 3.98 5.08 6.51
N VAL A 36 2.92 4.71 5.78
CA VAL A 36 2.92 3.51 4.93
C VAL A 36 3.98 3.62 3.83
N ARG A 37 4.18 4.82 3.26
CA ARG A 37 5.25 5.05 2.27
C ARG A 37 6.64 4.89 2.87
N GLU A 38 6.87 5.39 4.08
CA GLU A 38 8.14 5.21 4.77
C GLU A 38 8.43 3.74 5.06
N ILE A 39 7.43 3.00 5.55
CA ILE A 39 7.54 1.55 5.77
C ILE A 39 7.91 0.86 4.45
N ARG A 40 7.19 1.18 3.36
CA ARG A 40 7.49 0.63 2.03
C ARG A 40 8.93 0.94 1.59
N ALA A 41 9.41 2.17 1.80
CA ALA A 41 10.76 2.56 1.44
C ALA A 41 11.82 1.75 2.22
N ARG A 42 11.60 1.51 3.51
CA ARG A 42 12.48 0.69 4.37
C ARG A 42 12.46 -0.80 3.99
N LEU A 43 11.31 -1.32 3.58
CA LEU A 43 11.16 -2.72 3.17
C LEU A 43 11.72 -3.02 1.77
N ARG A 44 12.00 -1.98 0.97
CA ARG A 44 12.49 -2.09 -0.41
C ARG A 44 14.00 -2.30 -0.48
N ASN A 45 14.54 -3.13 0.41
CA ASN A 45 15.90 -3.65 0.27
C ASN A 45 15.94 -4.61 -0.93
N PRO A 46 17.02 -4.60 -1.73
CA PRO A 46 17.16 -5.53 -2.84
C PRO A 46 17.08 -6.97 -2.28
N ARG A 47 16.10 -7.72 -2.77
CA ARG A 47 16.00 -9.15 -2.51
C ARG A 47 16.78 -9.88 -3.61
N GLY A 48 17.43 -10.97 -3.25
CA GLY A 48 17.99 -11.89 -4.23
C GLY A 48 16.88 -12.40 -5.16
N TYR A 49 17.23 -12.74 -6.40
CA TYR A 49 16.28 -13.30 -7.37
C TYR A 49 15.67 -14.63 -6.89
N ASP A 50 16.40 -15.33 -6.02
CA ASP A 50 16.06 -16.57 -5.32
C ASP A 50 15.19 -16.35 -4.08
N ALA A 51 14.88 -15.11 -3.69
CA ALA A 51 14.05 -14.83 -2.54
C ALA A 51 12.59 -15.17 -2.82
N GLU A 52 12.18 -16.38 -2.43
CA GLU A 52 10.80 -16.83 -2.57
C GLU A 52 9.82 -16.02 -1.68
N PRO A 53 8.55 -15.87 -2.10
CA PRO A 53 7.50 -15.29 -1.26
C PRO A 53 7.28 -16.14 -0.01
N ALA A 54 6.83 -15.52 1.08
CA ALA A 54 6.50 -16.22 2.33
C ALA A 54 5.38 -17.26 2.17
N SER A 55 4.59 -17.17 1.10
CA SER A 55 3.60 -18.17 0.73
C SER A 55 3.58 -18.30 -0.79
N ILE A 56 3.74 -19.52 -1.27
CA ILE A 56 3.59 -19.90 -2.66
C ILE A 56 2.30 -20.70 -2.82
N PHE A 57 1.59 -20.46 -3.91
CA PHE A 57 0.36 -21.20 -4.20
C PHE A 57 0.69 -22.68 -4.46
N SER A 58 0.01 -23.57 -3.73
CA SER A 58 0.10 -25.02 -3.93
C SER A 58 -1.29 -25.55 -4.33
N PRO A 59 -1.55 -25.79 -5.63
CA PRO A 59 -2.81 -26.36 -6.07
C PRO A 59 -2.90 -27.83 -5.66
N GLY A 60 -3.98 -28.18 -4.94
CA GLY A 60 -4.31 -29.58 -4.63
C GLY A 60 -3.42 -30.21 -3.57
N ALA A 61 -3.15 -29.50 -2.46
CA ALA A 61 -2.44 -30.07 -1.31
C ALA A 61 -3.00 -31.47 -0.96
N PHE A 62 -2.15 -32.49 -1.15
CA PHE A 62 -2.39 -33.89 -0.78
C PHE A 62 -2.25 -34.08 0.73
#